data_AF-A0A957I3I0-F1
#
_entry.id   AF-A0A957I3I0-F1
#
_cell.length_a   1.000
_cell.length_b   1.000
_cell.length_c   1.000
_cell.angle_alpha   90.00
_cell.angle_beta   90.00
_cell.angle_gamma   90.00
#
_symmetry.space_group_name_H-M   'P 1'
#
loop_
_entity.id
_entity.type
_entity.pdbx_description
1 polymer ?
#
loop_
_entity_poly.entity_id
_entity_poly.type
_entity_poly.pdbx_seq_one_letter_code
_entity_poly.pdbx_strand_id
1 'polypeptide(L)'
;MEPLVGVGLLLLVVIAIVVFMSIRDQRNKKRIETEIRQVGGEPVAISFQFVGYDRDNQHYNVKFTDALGRKHETRCKVNVWQGSLFWQRTPAEILNDLPVKDERWSRLRDEPGSAKEQLIDDLVAENERLREQVLRARSLDGDS
;
A
#
# COMPACT_ATOMS: atom_id res chain seq x y z
N MET A 1 -36.95 -0.62 40.65
CA MET A 1 -35.72 -1.31 40.17
C MET A 1 -35.70 -1.52 38.65
N GLU A 2 -36.80 -1.32 37.93
CA GLU A 2 -36.90 -1.54 36.47
C GLU A 2 -36.13 -0.56 35.54
N PRO A 3 -35.96 0.75 35.85
CA PRO A 3 -35.29 1.65 34.90
C PRO A 3 -33.78 1.41 34.78
N LEU A 4 -33.15 0.82 35.79
CA LEU A 4 -31.72 0.48 35.79
C LEU A 4 -31.39 -0.65 34.80
N VAL A 5 -32.29 -1.62 34.64
CA VAL A 5 -32.13 -2.71 33.66
C VAL A 5 -32.25 -2.17 32.24
N GLY A 6 -33.21 -1.27 31.98
CA GLY A 6 -33.39 -0.64 30.67
C GLY A 6 -32.18 0.20 30.24
N VAL A 7 -31.59 0.97 31.16
CA VAL A 7 -30.38 1.76 30.88
C VAL A 7 -29.17 0.86 30.61
N GLY A 8 -29.00 -0.21 31.39
CA GLY A 8 -27.91 -1.18 31.17
C GLY A 8 -28.00 -1.87 29.81
N LEU A 9 -29.21 -2.25 29.39
CA LEU A 9 -29.44 -2.91 28.11
C LEU A 9 -29.21 -1.95 26.93
N LEU A 10 -29.62 -0.69 27.06
CA LEU A 10 -29.36 0.34 26.05
C LEU A 10 -27.84 0.61 25.91
N LEU A 11 -27.11 0.66 27.01
CA LEU A 11 -25.64 0.78 26.99
C LEU A 11 -24.97 -0.38 26.27
N LEU A 12 -25.40 -1.62 26.52
CA LEU A 12 -24.88 -2.80 25.82
C LEU A 12 -25.12 -2.72 24.31
N VAL A 13 -26.29 -2.25 23.88
CA VAL A 13 -26.60 -2.06 22.46
C VAL A 13 -25.68 -1.02 21.84
N VAL A 14 -25.47 0.13 22.50
CA VAL A 14 -24.56 1.17 22.00
C VAL A 14 -23.13 0.64 21.90
N ILE A 15 -22.64 -0.07 22.92
CA ILE A 15 -21.31 -0.69 22.91
C ILE A 15 -21.19 -1.69 21.75
N ALA A 16 -22.19 -2.55 21.56
CA ALA A 16 -22.20 -3.53 20.48
C ALA A 16 -22.14 -2.86 19.11
N ILE A 17 -22.87 -1.77 18.89
CA ILE A 17 -22.84 -0.99 17.64
C ILE A 17 -21.44 -0.40 17.42
N VAL A 18 -20.84 0.24 18.43
CA VAL A 18 -19.50 0.85 18.33
C VAL A 18 -18.44 -0.21 18.02
N VAL A 19 -18.48 -1.35 18.72
CA VAL A 19 -17.55 -2.47 18.50
C VAL A 19 -17.72 -3.01 17.08
N PHE A 20 -18.95 -3.21 16.63
CA PHE A 20 -19.23 -3.70 15.28
C PHE A 20 -18.70 -2.75 14.21
N MET A 21 -18.91 -1.43 14.36
CA MET A 21 -18.38 -0.43 13.43
C MET A 21 -16.85 -0.41 13.42
N SER A 22 -16.21 -0.53 14.59
CA SER A 22 -14.74 -0.59 14.72
C SER A 22 -14.14 -1.82 14.03
N ILE A 23 -14.73 -3.00 14.25
CA ILE A 23 -14.29 -4.24 13.59
C ILE A 23 -14.44 -4.12 12.07
N ARG A 24 -15.54 -3.53 11.59
CA ARG A 24 -15.77 -3.34 10.16
C ARG A 24 -14.74 -2.39 9.54
N ASP A 25 -14.48 -1.26 10.19
CA ASP A 25 -13.47 -0.29 9.73
C ASP A 25 -12.08 -0.92 9.63
N GLN A 26 -11.69 -1.71 10.64
CA GLN A 26 -10.43 -2.47 10.63
C GLN A 26 -10.36 -3.47 9.46
N ARG A 27 -11.45 -4.20 9.19
CA ARG A 27 -11.51 -5.13 8.05
C ARG A 27 -11.39 -4.40 6.71
N ASN A 28 -12.04 -3.25 6.58
CA ASN A 28 -12.00 -2.45 5.36
C ASN A 28 -10.59 -1.90 5.10
N LYS A 29 -9.94 -1.34 6.13
CA LYS A 29 -8.55 -0.89 6.04
C LYS A 29 -7.58 -2.02 5.64
N LYS A 30 -7.72 -3.21 6.24
CA LYS A 30 -6.91 -4.38 5.89
C LYS A 30 -7.08 -4.83 4.43
N ARG A 31 -8.31 -4.79 3.90
CA ARG A 31 -8.57 -5.11 2.48
C ARG A 31 -7.88 -4.12 1.56
N ILE A 32 -8.03 -2.83 1.83
CA ILE A 32 -7.37 -1.76 1.08
C ILE A 32 -5.84 -1.94 1.11
N GLU A 33 -5.28 -2.20 2.29
CA GLU A 33 -3.85 -2.44 2.47
C GLU A 33 -3.36 -3.66 1.67
N THR A 34 -4.14 -4.73 1.66
CA THR A 34 -3.80 -5.95 0.92
C THR A 34 -3.72 -5.67 -0.59
N GLU A 35 -4.66 -4.90 -1.14
CA GLU A 35 -4.66 -4.54 -2.56
C GLU A 35 -3.45 -3.66 -2.92
N ILE A 36 -3.10 -2.69 -2.07
CA ILE A 36 -1.90 -1.85 -2.26
C ILE A 36 -0.64 -2.74 -2.25
N ARG A 37 -0.53 -3.66 -1.29
CA ARG A 37 0.61 -4.58 -1.17
C ARG A 37 0.75 -5.51 -2.37
N GLN A 38 -0.36 -6.01 -2.90
CA GLN A 38 -0.37 -6.91 -4.05
C GLN A 38 0.14 -6.22 -5.33
N VAL A 39 -0.18 -4.94 -5.49
CA VAL A 39 0.11 -4.20 -6.72
C VAL A 39 1.44 -3.45 -6.65
N GLY A 40 1.77 -2.86 -5.49
CA GLY A 40 2.92 -1.98 -5.32
C GLY A 40 4.13 -2.59 -4.62
N GLY A 41 4.11 -3.90 -4.37
CA GLY A 41 5.07 -4.54 -3.46
C GLY A 41 4.81 -4.17 -2.00
N GLU A 42 5.72 -4.54 -1.10
CA GLU A 42 5.62 -4.18 0.33
C GLU A 42 5.80 -2.66 0.51
N PRO A 43 4.73 -1.90 0.85
CA PRO A 43 4.82 -0.47 1.07
C PRO A 43 5.47 -0.20 2.41
N VAL A 44 6.29 0.86 2.48
CA VAL A 44 6.98 1.26 3.72
C VAL A 44 5.99 1.76 4.76
N ALA A 45 4.91 2.40 4.33
CA ALA A 45 3.86 2.89 5.22
C ALA A 45 2.53 3.06 4.46
N ILE A 46 1.41 2.76 5.13
CA ILE A 46 0.06 3.07 4.66
C ILE A 46 -0.67 3.82 5.78
N SER A 47 -1.36 4.89 5.42
CA SER A 47 -2.19 5.67 6.34
C SER A 47 -3.56 5.92 5.74
N PHE A 48 -4.55 5.95 6.63
CA PHE A 48 -5.96 6.06 6.27
C PHE A 48 -6.56 7.28 6.96
N GLN A 49 -7.22 8.12 6.18
CA GLN A 49 -8.06 9.19 6.70
C GLN A 49 -9.51 8.89 6.30
N PHE A 50 -10.36 8.68 7.30
CA PHE A 50 -11.79 8.56 7.08
C PHE A 50 -12.36 9.91 6.65
N VAL A 51 -13.14 9.92 5.56
CA VAL A 51 -13.69 11.14 4.97
C VAL A 51 -15.18 11.27 5.23
N GLY A 52 -15.92 10.16 5.23
CA GLY A 52 -17.36 10.18 5.41
C GLY A 52 -18.06 8.92 4.92
N TYR A 53 -19.39 8.95 5.00
CA TYR A 53 -20.28 7.94 4.44
C TYR A 53 -21.11 8.55 3.29
N ASP A 54 -21.38 7.76 2.25
CA ASP A 54 -22.41 8.04 1.25
C ASP A 54 -23.26 6.79 1.04
N ARG A 55 -24.56 6.86 1.35
CA ARG A 55 -25.52 5.75 1.33
C ARG A 55 -24.91 4.47 1.94
N ASP A 56 -24.39 3.60 1.08
CA ASP A 56 -23.81 2.29 1.39
C ASP A 56 -22.29 2.25 1.25
N ASN A 57 -21.60 3.37 1.25
CA ASN A 57 -20.16 3.44 1.04
C ASN A 57 -19.45 4.22 2.15
N GLN A 58 -18.33 3.68 2.62
CA GLN A 58 -17.36 4.37 3.47
C GLN A 58 -16.24 4.93 2.61
N HIS A 59 -15.88 6.19 2.83
CA HIS A 59 -14.87 6.89 2.05
C HIS A 59 -13.58 7.04 2.85
N TYR A 60 -12.48 6.67 2.21
CA TYR A 60 -11.12 6.80 2.74
C TYR A 60 -10.25 7.59 1.77
N ASN A 61 -9.56 8.60 2.29
CA ASN A 61 -8.33 9.06 1.67
C ASN A 61 -7.21 8.13 2.14
N VAL A 62 -6.49 7.56 1.18
CA VAL A 62 -5.45 6.57 1.41
C VAL A 62 -4.14 7.18 0.96
N LYS A 63 -3.18 7.28 1.88
CA LYS A 63 -1.83 7.73 1.58
C LYS A 63 -0.87 6.59 1.85
N PHE A 64 -0.04 6.25 0.88
CA PHE A 64 0.94 5.18 1.01
C PHE A 64 2.30 5.58 0.46
N THR A 65 3.35 4.95 1.00
CA THR A 65 4.72 5.12 0.54
C THR A 65 5.17 3.83 -0.13
N ASP A 66 5.58 3.90 -1.39
CA ASP A 66 6.05 2.73 -2.13
C ASP A 66 7.43 2.26 -1.65
N ALA A 67 7.89 1.12 -2.16
CA ALA A 67 9.18 0.53 -1.82
C ALA A 67 10.39 1.44 -2.17
N LEU A 68 10.20 2.43 -3.05
CA LEU A 68 11.21 3.42 -3.42
C LEU A 68 11.14 4.69 -2.55
N GLY A 69 10.29 4.70 -1.51
CA GLY A 69 10.13 5.84 -0.62
C GLY A 69 9.26 6.97 -1.19
N ARG A 70 8.59 6.76 -2.34
CA ARG A 70 7.74 7.78 -2.97
C ARG A 70 6.35 7.76 -2.34
N LYS A 71 5.81 8.95 -2.07
CA LYS A 71 4.52 9.13 -1.43
C LYS A 71 3.41 9.29 -2.46
N HIS A 72 2.33 8.56 -2.25
CA HIS A 72 1.17 8.50 -3.12
C HIS A 72 -0.10 8.77 -2.33
N GLU A 73 -1.10 9.38 -2.98
CA GLU A 73 -2.41 9.64 -2.39
C GLU A 73 -3.51 9.27 -3.39
N THR A 74 -4.55 8.60 -2.89
CA THR A 74 -5.74 8.27 -3.66
C THR A 74 -6.96 8.17 -2.76
N ARG A 75 -8.14 8.05 -3.37
CA ARG A 75 -9.40 7.83 -2.65
C ARG A 75 -9.94 6.43 -2.94
N CYS A 76 -10.35 5.77 -1.88
CA CYS A 76 -11.02 4.48 -1.92
C CYS A 76 -12.40 4.61 -1.27
N LYS A 77 -13.42 4.07 -1.93
CA LYS A 77 -14.75 3.88 -1.38
C LYS A 77 -14.97 2.40 -1.14
N VAL A 78 -15.47 2.03 0.02
CA VAL A 78 -15.75 0.64 0.39
C VAL A 78 -17.24 0.48 0.59
N ASN A 79 -17.87 -0.40 -0.18
CA ASN A 79 -19.27 -0.73 0.05
C ASN A 79 -19.42 -1.43 1.41
N VAL A 80 -20.24 -0.90 2.29
CA VAL A 80 -20.37 -1.42 3.64
C VAL A 80 -20.91 -2.86 3.66
N TRP A 81 -21.85 -3.20 2.79
CA TRP A 81 -22.52 -4.50 2.80
C TRP A 81 -21.70 -5.60 2.11
N GLN A 82 -21.18 -5.30 0.93
CA GLN A 82 -20.45 -6.25 0.08
C GLN A 82 -18.95 -6.26 0.38
N GLY A 83 -18.42 -5.17 0.94
CA GLY A 83 -16.98 -5.00 1.15
C GLY A 83 -16.18 -4.81 -0.14
N SER A 84 -16.87 -4.48 -1.25
CA SER A 84 -16.27 -4.18 -2.54
C SER A 84 -15.52 -2.85 -2.48
N LEU A 85 -14.33 -2.80 -3.09
CA LEU A 85 -13.45 -1.64 -3.13
C LEU A 85 -13.63 -0.89 -4.45
N PHE A 86 -13.77 0.43 -4.38
CA PHE A 86 -13.91 1.30 -5.54
C PHE A 86 -12.88 2.42 -5.44
N TRP A 87 -11.92 2.44 -6.34
CA TRP A 87 -10.84 3.42 -6.35
C TRP A 87 -11.18 4.58 -7.27
N GLN A 88 -10.85 5.80 -6.84
CA GLN A 88 -10.81 6.95 -7.76
C GLN A 88 -9.66 6.79 -8.75
N ARG A 89 -8.52 6.33 -8.24
CA ARG A 89 -7.35 5.93 -9.02
C ARG A 89 -6.70 4.75 -8.33
N THR A 90 -6.53 3.65 -9.04
CA THR A 90 -6.02 2.41 -8.46
C THR A 90 -4.54 2.56 -8.09
N PRO A 91 -4.04 1.79 -7.10
CA PRO A 91 -2.61 1.74 -6.82
C PRO A 91 -1.77 1.39 -8.06
N ALA A 92 -2.30 0.54 -8.95
CA ALA A 92 -1.64 0.15 -10.20
C ALA A 92 -1.46 1.36 -11.13
N GLU A 93 -2.54 2.11 -11.36
CA GLU A 93 -2.52 3.30 -12.20
C GLU A 93 -1.60 4.39 -11.65
N ILE A 94 -1.45 4.48 -10.32
CA ILE A 94 -0.57 5.47 -9.70
C ILE A 94 0.90 5.07 -9.88
N LEU A 95 1.21 3.79 -9.72
CA LEU A 95 2.57 3.30 -9.80
C LEU A 95 3.07 3.21 -11.25
N ASN A 96 2.18 2.93 -12.20
CA ASN A 96 2.50 2.83 -13.63
C ASN A 96 2.64 4.21 -14.31
N ASP A 97 1.99 5.25 -13.79
CA ASP A 97 2.03 6.59 -14.38
C ASP A 97 3.21 7.43 -13.87
N LEU A 98 4.11 6.82 -13.10
CA LEU A 98 5.33 7.48 -12.67
C LEU A 98 6.30 7.46 -13.85
N PRO A 99 6.80 8.62 -14.32
CA PRO A 99 7.90 8.61 -15.26
C PRO A 99 9.00 7.79 -14.61
N VAL A 100 9.44 6.73 -15.30
CA VAL A 100 10.65 6.00 -14.94
C VAL A 100 11.74 7.06 -14.89
N LYS A 101 12.04 7.56 -13.68
CA LYS A 101 12.94 8.69 -13.45
C LYS A 101 14.39 8.22 -13.54
N ASP A 102 14.65 7.36 -14.50
CA ASP A 102 15.96 7.00 -14.97
C ASP A 102 16.10 7.66 -16.33
N GLU A 103 16.71 8.84 -16.33
CA GLU A 103 17.27 9.44 -17.55
C GLU A 103 18.19 8.45 -18.30
N ARG A 104 18.69 7.39 -17.62
CA ARG A 104 19.39 6.24 -18.21
C ARG A 104 18.50 5.38 -19.11
N TRP A 105 17.27 5.03 -18.69
CA TRP A 105 16.34 4.22 -19.51
C TRP A 105 15.79 4.98 -20.70
N SER A 106 15.69 6.32 -20.61
CA SER A 106 15.34 7.15 -21.76
C SER A 106 16.45 7.17 -22.81
N ARG A 107 17.73 7.26 -22.39
CA ARG A 107 18.88 7.20 -23.31
C ARG A 107 19.02 5.84 -24.00
N LEU A 108 18.81 4.75 -23.26
CA LEU A 108 18.84 3.37 -23.79
C LEU A 108 17.81 3.09 -24.89
N ARG A 109 16.73 3.87 -24.97
CA ARG A 109 15.70 3.71 -26.01
C ARG A 109 16.14 4.24 -27.36
N ASP A 110 16.99 5.27 -27.35
CA ASP A 110 17.44 5.99 -28.54
C ASP A 110 18.88 5.58 -28.96
N GLU A 111 19.55 4.72 -28.18
CA GLU A 111 20.90 4.24 -28.48
C GLU A 111 20.89 3.01 -29.44
N PRO A 112 21.86 2.94 -30.38
CA PRO A 112 21.98 1.81 -31.31
C PRO A 112 22.23 0.50 -30.56
N GLY A 113 21.72 -0.61 -31.09
CA GLY A 113 21.59 -1.89 -30.40
C GLY A 113 22.85 -2.42 -29.68
N SER A 114 24.05 -2.09 -30.18
CA SER A 114 25.31 -2.51 -29.55
C SER A 114 25.61 -1.80 -28.22
N ALA A 115 25.21 -0.54 -28.05
CA ALA A 115 25.43 0.21 -26.81
C ALA A 115 24.48 -0.26 -25.70
N LYS A 116 23.28 -0.71 -26.09
CA LYS A 116 22.28 -1.27 -25.18
C LYS A 116 22.71 -2.61 -24.59
N GLU A 117 23.29 -3.49 -25.41
CA GLU A 117 23.82 -4.77 -24.94
C GLU A 117 24.98 -4.56 -23.95
N GLN A 118 25.89 -3.66 -24.28
CA GLN A 118 27.02 -3.32 -23.42
C GLN A 118 26.58 -2.77 -22.04
N LEU A 119 25.55 -1.92 -22.02
CA LEU A 119 25.03 -1.37 -20.77
C LEU A 119 24.26 -2.42 -19.93
N ILE A 120 23.59 -3.38 -20.58
CA ILE A 120 22.95 -4.51 -19.89
C ILE A 120 24.02 -5.37 -19.21
N ASP A 121 25.11 -5.68 -19.91
CA ASP A 121 26.22 -6.45 -19.36
C ASP A 121 26.87 -5.73 -18.17
N ASP A 122 27.07 -4.41 -18.29
CA ASP A 122 27.59 -3.58 -17.19
C ASP A 122 26.66 -3.58 -15.97
N LEU A 123 25.34 -3.49 -16.17
CA LEU A 123 24.33 -3.51 -15.10
C LEU A 123 24.24 -4.88 -14.41
N VAL A 124 24.41 -5.97 -15.16
CA VAL A 124 24.46 -7.33 -14.59
C VAL A 124 25.72 -7.49 -13.75
N ALA A 125 26.88 -7.06 -14.26
CA ALA A 125 28.14 -7.12 -13.53
C ALA A 125 28.12 -6.27 -12.25
N GLU A 126 27.48 -5.09 -12.27
CA GLU A 126 27.30 -4.25 -11.09
C GLU A 126 26.38 -4.91 -10.05
N ASN A 127 25.28 -5.53 -10.48
CA ASN A 127 24.38 -6.27 -9.59
C ASN A 127 25.08 -7.46 -8.92
N GLU A 128 25.92 -8.19 -9.65
CA GLU A 128 26.69 -9.29 -9.07
C GLU A 128 27.67 -8.80 -8.00
N ARG A 129 28.37 -7.70 -8.26
CA ARG A 129 29.26 -7.08 -7.26
C ARG A 129 28.50 -6.62 -6.01
N LEU A 130 27.33 -6.00 -6.18
CA LEU A 130 26.49 -5.58 -5.06
C LEU A 130 25.99 -6.79 -4.26
N ARG A 131 25.59 -7.88 -4.93
CA ARG A 131 25.20 -9.14 -4.26
C ARG A 131 26.35 -9.73 -3.45
N GLU A 132 27.56 -9.75 -3.98
CA GLU A 132 28.74 -10.22 -3.24
C GLU A 132 29.05 -9.35 -2.01
N GLN A 133 28.93 -8.02 -2.13
CA GLN A 133 29.12 -7.12 -1.00
C GLN A 133 28.08 -7.34 0.11
N VAL A 134 26.81 -7.53 -0.27
CA VAL A 134 25.74 -7.85 0.68
C VAL A 134 25.97 -9.21 1.34
N LEU A 135 26.42 -10.22 0.59
CA LEU A 135 26.77 -11.53 1.13
C LEU A 135 27.94 -11.46 2.13
N ARG A 136 28.99 -10.68 1.84
CA ARG A 136 30.12 -10.47 2.76
C ARG A 136 29.72 -9.71 4.02
N ALA A 137 28.90 -8.67 3.90
CA ALA A 137 28.39 -7.94 5.06
C ALA A 137 27.59 -8.87 5.99
N ARG A 138 26.75 -9.74 5.40
CA ARG A 138 25.94 -10.70 6.16
C ARG A 138 26.75 -11.82 6.84
N SER A 139 27.91 -12.19 6.29
CA SER A 139 28.82 -13.14 6.95
C SER A 139 29.58 -12.53 8.14
N LEU A 140 29.76 -11.21 8.17
CA LEU A 140 30.44 -10.51 9.26
C LEU A 140 29.53 -10.27 10.47
N ASP A 141 28.22 -10.11 10.26
CA ASP A 141 27.22 -9.93 11.33
C ASP A 141 26.79 -11.26 12.01
N GLY A 142 27.20 -12.42 11.48
CA GLY A 142 26.83 -13.74 11.99
C GLY A 142 27.76 -14.35 13.04
N ASP A 143 28.85 -13.66 13.40
CA ASP A 143 29.94 -14.14 14.27
C ASP A 143 29.98 -13.42 15.64
N SER A 144 28.86 -12.82 16.09
CA SER A 144 28.71 -12.17 17.41
C SER A 144 27.70 -12.87 18.31
#